data_AF-A0A2C5NT00-F1
#
_entry.id   AF-A0A2C5NT00-F1
#
_cell.length_a   1.000
_cell.length_b   1.000
_cell.length_c   1.000
_cell.angle_alpha   90.00
_cell.angle_beta   90.00
_cell.angle_gamma   90.00
#
_symmetry.space_group_name_H-M   'P 1'
#
loop_
_entity.id
_entity.type
_entity.pdbx_description
1 polymer ?
#
loop_
_entity_poly.entity_id
_entity_poly.type
_entity_poly.pdbx_seq_one_letter_code
_entity_poly.pdbx_strand_id
1 'polypeptide(L)'
;MTKVRLHKALQPSFIKRMYYMRFIGKFTKAEREKNGENFFVQCLSPIPFTLQEQLKNEPSVFEGLCSNKKNEKVFSELKKRKLEKQLVMFRLYYERGHIYVELICAEEPREMANGYKMIPVPKVSEYKKGESLERKLGNGYLSFLMPKYPKDFEPPELLWHDGRLYGNISLKSSSISSIAYFEQQRECKYIDLNDWMKYVEITVEDQLYFVSNHMYEQLKKRMTEEGKHVEVEEIKVHKDEWEWDERESVFLQYVKSFVRNKGLYLDETDIYNFHISAKTNMLTILGGIPGAGKSRFVQAYAEALGLQYGEELVWIPISPSYQEPHDLLGYLHPNGTFIESETKLVRALMKAKENQNQLYIIVFDEMNMSHIEHWFTPFLSVLQLEKQNRILNLYEGVQEKENPIPSTIEIGENIIFVGTVNFDETTKELSDRLLDRTNLITLQKIPFCEMCMEQEKIVLQPPLKVTAGEFRISWVRNKAMIEVFSEEELELLDKLHVVLSSHDISKGISFRCANAIATYLQNIPFQNNHSYMISREEGFDLQIKQRVLTKIRGTEMMVGSLLSEDVKRGATLLPLLQSPLANRVSTFEHSLAYIREKRRELELYGYAK
;
A
#
# COMPACT_ATOMS: atom_id res chain seq x y z
N MET A 1 -49.08 10.63 13.60
CA MET A 1 -47.71 10.23 14.01
C MET A 1 -46.73 11.31 13.58
N THR A 2 -45.82 11.73 14.45
CA THR A 2 -44.94 12.90 14.20
C THR A 2 -43.87 12.57 13.17
N LYS A 3 -43.72 13.41 12.13
CA LYS A 3 -42.63 13.31 11.16
C LYS A 3 -41.29 13.24 11.90
N VAL A 4 -40.46 12.23 11.62
CA VAL A 4 -39.07 12.18 12.11
C VAL A 4 -38.32 13.34 11.45
N ARG A 5 -38.35 14.50 12.10
CA ARG A 5 -37.61 15.70 11.70
C ARG A 5 -36.26 15.61 12.39
N LEU A 6 -35.21 15.33 11.63
CA LEU A 6 -33.86 15.31 12.17
C LEU A 6 -33.51 16.71 12.66
N HIS A 7 -33.12 16.82 13.93
CA HIS A 7 -32.78 18.10 14.57
C HIS A 7 -31.47 18.71 14.01
N LYS A 8 -30.64 17.91 13.33
CA LYS A 8 -29.38 18.31 12.68
C LYS A 8 -29.24 17.63 11.33
N ALA A 9 -28.65 18.31 10.35
CA ALA A 9 -28.33 17.72 9.06
C ALA A 9 -27.33 16.56 9.23
N LEU A 10 -27.60 15.42 8.58
CA LEU A 10 -26.70 14.27 8.58
C LEU A 10 -25.44 14.58 7.74
N GLN A 11 -24.29 14.04 8.15
CA GLN A 11 -23.06 14.18 7.39
C GLN A 11 -23.20 13.54 5.99
N PRO A 12 -22.69 14.17 4.91
CA PRO A 12 -22.78 13.62 3.56
C PRO A 12 -22.17 12.21 3.42
N SER A 13 -21.10 11.92 4.15
CA SER A 13 -20.46 10.59 4.16
C SER A 13 -21.36 9.53 4.78
N PHE A 14 -22.09 9.86 5.84
CA PHE A 14 -23.06 8.98 6.48
C PHE A 14 -24.28 8.74 5.58
N ILE A 15 -24.79 9.77 4.90
CA ILE A 15 -25.92 9.62 3.97
C ILE A 15 -25.59 8.61 2.86
N LYS A 16 -24.37 8.69 2.30
CA LYS A 16 -23.91 7.71 1.30
C LYS A 16 -23.86 6.30 1.87
N ARG A 17 -23.34 6.09 3.09
CA ARG A 17 -23.28 4.77 3.73
C ARG A 17 -24.67 4.22 4.08
N MET A 18 -25.55 5.07 4.60
CA MET A 18 -26.92 4.72 5.00
C MET A 18 -27.71 4.11 3.85
N TYR A 19 -27.50 4.59 2.62
CA TYR A 19 -28.14 4.05 1.43
C TYR A 19 -27.81 2.57 1.14
N TYR A 20 -26.61 2.12 1.55
CA TYR A 20 -26.17 0.73 1.40
C TYR A 20 -26.55 -0.15 2.59
N MET A 21 -27.01 0.43 3.69
CA MET A 21 -27.52 -0.33 4.84
C MET A 21 -28.86 -1.01 4.50
N ARG A 22 -29.17 -2.08 5.23
CA ARG A 22 -30.41 -2.85 5.10
C ARG A 22 -31.07 -2.98 6.46
N PHE A 23 -32.38 -2.82 6.48
CA PHE A 23 -33.19 -2.86 7.69
C PHE A 23 -34.39 -3.77 7.48
N ILE A 24 -34.89 -4.31 8.58
CA ILE A 24 -36.11 -5.10 8.61
C ILE A 24 -37.14 -4.38 9.47
N GLY A 25 -38.39 -4.42 9.04
CA GLY A 25 -39.49 -3.86 9.79
C GLY A 25 -40.85 -4.45 9.42
N LYS A 26 -41.86 -3.91 10.10
CA LYS A 26 -43.28 -4.25 9.94
C LYS A 26 -44.05 -3.00 9.56
N PHE A 27 -45.09 -3.16 8.73
CA PHE A 27 -46.01 -2.06 8.49
C PHE A 27 -46.80 -1.68 9.74
N THR A 28 -46.85 -0.39 10.01
CA THR A 28 -47.78 0.25 10.96
C THR A 28 -48.80 1.06 10.15
N LYS A 29 -50.07 1.07 10.58
CA LYS A 29 -51.25 1.59 9.85
C LYS A 29 -50.95 2.72 8.85
N ALA A 30 -51.43 2.57 7.61
CA ALA A 30 -51.38 3.61 6.59
C ALA A 30 -52.44 4.69 6.87
N GLU A 31 -52.02 5.96 6.97
CA GLU A 31 -52.95 7.11 7.00
C GLU A 31 -53.02 7.72 5.59
N ARG A 32 -54.24 7.92 5.09
CA ARG A 32 -54.45 8.67 3.83
C ARG A 32 -54.38 10.17 4.11
N GLU A 33 -53.29 10.82 3.72
CA GLU A 33 -53.25 12.28 3.61
C GLU A 33 -53.52 12.75 2.16
N LYS A 34 -53.97 14.01 2.03
CA LYS A 34 -54.53 14.62 0.81
C LYS A 34 -53.59 14.66 -0.42
N ASN A 35 -52.31 14.26 -0.32
CA ASN A 35 -51.32 14.34 -1.39
C ASN A 35 -50.66 12.99 -1.79
N GLY A 36 -51.17 11.85 -1.30
CA GLY A 36 -50.66 10.51 -1.63
C GLY A 36 -50.82 9.52 -0.47
N GLU A 37 -50.84 8.22 -0.75
CA GLU A 37 -50.81 7.20 0.31
C GLU A 37 -49.38 7.17 0.88
N ASN A 38 -49.20 7.62 2.13
CA ASN A 38 -47.95 7.42 2.87
C ASN A 38 -48.10 6.17 3.73
N PHE A 39 -47.02 5.42 3.87
CA PHE A 39 -46.98 4.24 4.73
C PHE A 39 -45.91 4.40 5.80
N PHE A 40 -46.11 3.74 6.93
CA PHE A 40 -45.18 3.76 8.04
C PHE A 40 -44.62 2.37 8.29
N VAL A 41 -43.31 2.26 8.44
CA VAL A 41 -42.63 1.01 8.77
C VAL A 41 -41.96 1.16 10.13
N GLN A 42 -42.37 0.31 11.07
CA GLN A 42 -41.66 0.14 12.34
C GLN A 42 -40.42 -0.71 12.11
N CYS A 43 -39.23 -0.15 12.32
CA CYS A 43 -37.98 -0.88 12.25
C CYS A 43 -37.88 -1.86 13.42
N LEU A 44 -37.57 -3.13 13.12
CA LEU A 44 -37.39 -4.22 14.07
C LEU A 44 -35.92 -4.68 14.16
N SER A 45 -35.05 -4.17 13.28
CA SER A 45 -33.60 -4.43 13.27
C SER A 45 -32.81 -3.30 13.95
N PRO A 46 -31.53 -3.53 14.34
CA PRO A 46 -30.66 -2.51 14.91
C PRO A 46 -30.54 -1.29 13.99
N ILE A 47 -30.42 -0.11 14.59
CA ILE A 47 -30.29 1.17 13.89
C ILE A 47 -28.92 1.76 14.22
N PRO A 48 -28.25 2.45 13.29
CA PRO A 48 -26.96 3.10 13.55
C PRO A 48 -27.00 4.09 14.73
N PHE A 49 -25.91 4.19 15.49
CA PHE A 49 -25.79 5.09 16.65
C PHE A 49 -26.14 6.54 16.30
N THR A 50 -25.68 7.02 15.14
CA THR A 50 -25.96 8.37 14.63
C THR A 50 -27.45 8.67 14.50
N LEU A 51 -28.26 7.65 14.20
CA LEU A 51 -29.72 7.78 14.12
C LEU A 51 -30.38 7.55 15.50
N GLN A 52 -29.85 6.64 16.32
CA GLN A 52 -30.33 6.41 17.69
C GLN A 52 -30.23 7.69 18.54
N GLU A 53 -29.09 8.40 18.49
CA GLU A 53 -28.89 9.67 19.22
C GLU A 53 -29.92 10.74 18.82
N GLN A 54 -30.35 10.75 17.56
CA GLN A 54 -31.31 11.72 17.06
C GLN A 54 -32.77 11.34 17.33
N LEU A 55 -33.05 10.04 17.50
CA LEU A 55 -34.40 9.48 17.71
C LEU A 55 -34.84 9.43 19.19
N LYS A 56 -33.96 9.79 20.15
CA LYS A 56 -34.27 9.93 21.60
C LYS A 56 -35.17 8.82 22.18
N ASN A 57 -34.96 7.57 21.79
CA ASN A 57 -35.69 6.38 22.26
C ASN A 57 -37.19 6.28 21.89
N GLU A 58 -37.68 7.00 20.88
CA GLU A 58 -39.01 6.75 20.30
C GLU A 58 -39.02 5.45 19.46
N PRO A 59 -40.18 4.76 19.32
CA PRO A 59 -40.30 3.62 18.43
C PRO A 59 -39.91 4.04 17.02
N SER A 60 -38.95 3.33 16.42
CA SER A 60 -38.28 3.72 15.18
C SER A 60 -39.17 3.51 13.96
N VAL A 61 -40.18 4.35 13.84
CA VAL A 61 -41.17 4.35 12.76
C VAL A 61 -40.70 5.32 11.68
N PHE A 62 -40.47 4.80 10.49
CA PHE A 62 -40.02 5.58 9.34
C PHE A 62 -41.14 5.72 8.30
N GLU A 63 -41.20 6.88 7.66
CA GLU A 63 -42.20 7.22 6.65
C GLU A 63 -41.72 6.79 5.25
N GLY A 64 -42.59 6.19 4.46
CA GLY A 64 -42.35 5.88 3.07
C GLY A 64 -43.43 6.46 2.16
N LEU A 65 -43.03 6.90 0.97
CA LEU A 65 -43.93 7.43 -0.06
C LEU A 65 -44.33 6.30 -1.02
N CYS A 66 -45.63 6.02 -1.18
CA CYS A 66 -46.11 5.04 -2.18
C CYS A 66 -45.89 5.52 -3.63
N SER A 67 -45.72 6.82 -3.85
CA SER A 67 -45.48 7.42 -5.18
C SER A 67 -44.08 7.13 -5.75
N ASN A 68 -43.17 6.57 -4.96
CA ASN A 68 -41.86 6.15 -5.44
C ASN A 68 -42.02 4.86 -6.28
N LYS A 69 -41.58 4.89 -7.55
CA LYS A 69 -41.72 3.78 -8.53
C LYS A 69 -41.25 2.41 -8.01
N LYS A 70 -40.28 2.38 -7.09
CA LYS A 70 -39.77 1.13 -6.50
C LYS A 70 -40.64 0.63 -5.36
N ASN A 71 -41.15 1.53 -4.53
CA ASN A 71 -42.13 1.19 -3.49
C ASN A 71 -43.42 0.69 -4.14
N GLU A 72 -43.88 1.33 -5.22
CA GLU A 72 -45.09 0.95 -5.95
C GLU A 72 -45.07 -0.52 -6.39
N LYS A 73 -43.94 -0.99 -6.96
CA LYS A 73 -43.78 -2.41 -7.37
C LYS A 73 -43.98 -3.39 -6.22
N VAL A 74 -43.31 -3.15 -5.10
CA VAL A 74 -43.41 -4.02 -3.90
C VAL A 74 -44.81 -3.92 -3.29
N PHE A 75 -45.41 -2.72 -3.30
CA PHE A 75 -46.79 -2.51 -2.83
C PHE A 75 -47.85 -3.22 -3.69
N SER A 76 -47.65 -3.29 -5.01
CA SER A 76 -48.54 -4.04 -5.92
C SER A 76 -48.52 -5.54 -5.64
N GLU A 77 -47.36 -6.10 -5.27
CA GLU A 77 -47.22 -7.50 -4.85
C GLU A 77 -47.83 -7.74 -3.46
N LEU A 78 -47.62 -6.80 -2.53
CA LEU A 78 -48.14 -6.79 -1.17
C LEU A 78 -49.67 -6.69 -1.07
N LYS A 79 -50.33 -5.91 -1.95
CA LYS A 79 -51.80 -5.72 -1.94
C LYS A 79 -52.60 -7.03 -2.11
N LYS A 80 -51.97 -8.12 -2.58
CA LYS A 80 -52.59 -9.46 -2.68
C LYS A 80 -52.52 -10.27 -1.37
N ARG A 81 -51.77 -9.83 -0.36
CA ARG A 81 -51.53 -10.53 0.91
C ARG A 81 -51.82 -9.60 2.11
N LYS A 82 -52.08 -10.16 3.31
CA LYS A 82 -52.42 -9.35 4.50
C LYS A 82 -51.19 -8.56 4.98
N LEU A 83 -51.18 -7.25 4.72
CA LEU A 83 -50.10 -6.29 5.05
C LEU A 83 -49.60 -6.37 6.50
N GLU A 84 -50.47 -6.68 7.45
CA GLU A 84 -50.13 -6.70 8.89
C GLU A 84 -49.31 -7.92 9.32
N LYS A 85 -49.18 -8.94 8.47
CA LYS A 85 -48.48 -10.19 8.76
C LYS A 85 -47.15 -10.35 8.01
N GLN A 86 -46.67 -9.31 7.33
CA GLN A 86 -45.47 -9.42 6.50
C GLN A 86 -44.28 -8.69 7.08
N LEU A 87 -43.12 -9.32 6.92
CA LEU A 87 -41.82 -8.79 7.26
C LEU A 87 -41.25 -8.11 6.03
N VAL A 88 -40.76 -6.89 6.18
CA VAL A 88 -40.34 -6.09 5.04
C VAL A 88 -38.90 -5.66 5.20
N MET A 89 -38.10 -5.93 4.17
CA MET A 89 -36.75 -5.40 4.05
C MET A 89 -36.78 -4.07 3.32
N PHE A 90 -36.15 -3.07 3.92
CA PHE A 90 -36.08 -1.72 3.37
C PHE A 90 -34.70 -1.11 3.55
N ARG A 91 -34.47 -0.01 2.83
CA ARG A 91 -33.33 0.89 3.03
C ARG A 91 -33.83 2.29 3.31
N LEU A 92 -32.98 3.09 3.94
CA LEU A 92 -33.27 4.48 4.25
C LEU A 92 -32.56 5.40 3.26
N TYR A 93 -33.26 6.42 2.79
CA TYR A 93 -32.67 7.50 1.99
C TYR A 93 -33.02 8.86 2.60
N TYR A 94 -32.13 9.84 2.42
CA TYR A 94 -32.30 11.19 2.95
C TYR A 94 -32.61 12.17 1.83
N GLU A 95 -33.72 12.88 1.94
CA GLU A 95 -34.15 13.88 0.96
C GLU A 95 -34.75 15.10 1.68
N ARG A 96 -34.26 16.30 1.36
CA ARG A 96 -34.78 17.59 1.85
C ARG A 96 -34.99 17.67 3.37
N GLY A 97 -34.11 17.07 4.17
CA GLY A 97 -34.20 17.11 5.64
C GLY A 97 -35.00 15.98 6.28
N HIS A 98 -35.54 15.06 5.47
CA HIS A 98 -36.36 13.94 5.92
C HIS A 98 -35.72 12.60 5.54
N ILE A 99 -35.89 11.60 6.40
CA ILE A 99 -35.53 10.20 6.10
C ILE A 99 -36.78 9.49 5.59
N TYR A 100 -36.64 8.84 4.45
CA TYR A 100 -37.70 8.05 3.84
C TYR A 100 -37.32 6.58 3.69
N VAL A 101 -38.35 5.74 3.67
CA VAL A 101 -38.25 4.30 3.46
C VAL A 101 -38.35 3.98 1.96
N GLU A 102 -37.38 3.20 1.47
CA GLU A 102 -37.45 2.54 0.18
C GLU A 102 -37.48 1.02 0.38
N LEU A 103 -38.58 0.39 -0.05
CA LEU A 103 -38.81 -1.04 0.07
C LEU A 103 -37.96 -1.82 -0.94
N ILE A 104 -37.45 -2.97 -0.51
CA ILE A 104 -36.63 -3.85 -1.35
C ILE A 104 -37.35 -5.17 -1.60
N CYS A 105 -37.73 -5.88 -0.54
CA CYS A 105 -38.54 -7.09 -0.63
C CYS A 105 -39.50 -7.21 0.56
N ALA A 106 -40.56 -8.01 0.39
CA ALA A 106 -41.47 -8.38 1.46
C ALA A 106 -41.58 -9.91 1.49
N GLU A 107 -41.37 -10.49 2.66
CA GLU A 107 -41.41 -11.93 2.90
C GLU A 107 -42.39 -12.26 4.03
N GLU A 108 -42.95 -13.46 3.99
CA GLU A 108 -43.78 -13.96 5.09
C GLU A 108 -42.85 -14.64 6.11
N PRO A 109 -42.70 -14.08 7.32
CA PRO A 109 -41.80 -14.64 8.32
C PRO A 109 -42.32 -16.00 8.80
N ARG A 110 -41.41 -16.89 9.18
CA ARG A 110 -41.76 -18.21 9.76
C ARG A 110 -42.47 -18.05 11.12
N GLU A 111 -42.01 -17.10 11.93
CA GLU A 111 -42.64 -16.67 13.19
C GLU A 111 -42.52 -15.15 13.35
N MET A 112 -43.57 -14.48 13.83
CA MET A 112 -43.53 -13.03 14.09
C MET A 112 -42.77 -12.74 15.38
N ALA A 113 -41.49 -12.38 15.26
CA ALA A 113 -40.65 -12.01 16.39
C ALA A 113 -40.81 -10.52 16.75
N ASN A 114 -40.60 -10.20 18.04
CA ASN A 114 -40.64 -8.82 18.55
C ASN A 114 -39.41 -7.97 18.13
N GLY A 115 -38.38 -8.59 17.55
CA GLY A 115 -37.16 -7.94 17.11
C GLY A 115 -36.18 -8.90 16.46
N TYR A 116 -35.29 -8.34 15.64
CA TYR A 116 -34.30 -9.06 14.85
C TYR A 116 -32.90 -8.54 15.15
N LYS A 117 -31.90 -9.43 15.11
CA LYS A 117 -30.47 -9.11 15.15
C LYS A 117 -29.82 -9.42 13.80
N MET A 118 -28.73 -8.73 13.54
CA MET A 118 -27.94 -8.86 12.32
C MET A 118 -26.70 -9.71 12.60
N ILE A 119 -26.45 -10.72 11.75
CA ILE A 119 -25.24 -11.54 11.76
C ILE A 119 -24.53 -11.32 10.43
N PRO A 120 -23.42 -10.56 10.40
CA PRO A 120 -22.70 -10.29 9.17
C PRO A 120 -21.77 -11.44 8.77
N VAL A 121 -21.48 -11.50 7.47
CA VAL A 121 -20.51 -12.42 6.89
C VAL A 121 -19.23 -11.64 6.55
N PRO A 122 -18.09 -12.00 7.15
CA PRO A 122 -16.82 -11.40 6.79
C PRO A 122 -16.41 -11.83 5.38
N LYS A 123 -15.94 -10.85 4.59
CA LYS A 123 -15.37 -11.11 3.28
C LYS A 123 -13.87 -11.35 3.45
N VAL A 124 -13.43 -12.54 3.07
CA VAL A 124 -12.04 -13.01 3.17
C VAL A 124 -11.53 -13.33 1.77
N SER A 125 -10.22 -13.25 1.57
CA SER A 125 -9.52 -13.59 0.33
C SER A 125 -9.87 -15.02 -0.12
N GLU A 126 -9.91 -15.26 -1.44
CA GLU A 126 -10.44 -16.52 -2.01
C GLU A 126 -9.61 -17.76 -1.65
N TYR A 127 -8.36 -17.59 -1.23
CA TYR A 127 -7.46 -18.67 -0.86
C TYR A 127 -7.72 -19.13 0.59
N LYS A 128 -8.20 -20.38 0.77
CA LYS A 128 -8.46 -21.02 2.09
C LYS A 128 -9.31 -20.14 3.03
N LYS A 129 -10.52 -19.80 2.57
CA LYS A 129 -11.47 -18.85 3.19
C LYS A 129 -11.68 -19.05 4.70
N GLY A 130 -11.89 -20.29 5.16
CA GLY A 130 -12.08 -20.62 6.57
C GLY A 130 -10.82 -20.41 7.44
N GLU A 131 -9.69 -21.00 7.05
CA GLU A 131 -8.42 -20.88 7.78
C GLU A 131 -7.91 -19.42 7.84
N SER A 132 -8.13 -18.64 6.78
CA SER A 132 -7.76 -17.22 6.75
C SER A 132 -8.61 -16.39 7.74
N LEU A 133 -9.92 -16.66 7.87
CA LEU A 133 -10.76 -15.98 8.86
C LEU A 133 -10.32 -16.34 10.29
N GLU A 134 -10.09 -17.62 10.54
CA GLU A 134 -9.66 -18.13 11.84
C GLU A 134 -8.31 -17.54 12.25
N ARG A 135 -7.37 -17.40 11.31
CA ARG A 135 -6.12 -16.66 11.50
C ARG A 135 -6.39 -15.21 11.89
N LYS A 136 -7.32 -14.51 11.22
CA LYS A 136 -7.63 -13.10 11.52
C LYS A 136 -8.26 -12.93 12.91
N LEU A 137 -9.20 -13.80 13.26
CA LEU A 137 -9.89 -13.79 14.55
C LEU A 137 -8.99 -14.22 15.71
N GLY A 138 -8.17 -15.25 15.52
CA GLY A 138 -7.28 -15.77 16.56
C GLY A 138 -6.05 -14.87 16.82
N ASN A 139 -5.52 -14.22 15.78
CA ASN A 139 -4.37 -13.31 15.94
C ASN A 139 -4.77 -11.91 16.42
N GLY A 140 -5.98 -11.45 16.09
CA GLY A 140 -6.56 -10.20 16.57
C GLY A 140 -5.93 -8.89 16.06
N TYR A 141 -4.76 -8.93 15.43
CA TYR A 141 -4.16 -7.72 14.84
C TYR A 141 -4.56 -7.48 13.39
N LEU A 142 -5.05 -8.52 12.69
CA LEU A 142 -5.49 -8.49 11.29
C LEU A 142 -6.94 -8.04 11.16
N SER A 143 -7.17 -7.07 10.28
CA SER A 143 -8.50 -6.61 9.93
C SER A 143 -9.15 -7.45 8.82
N PHE A 144 -10.46 -7.60 8.91
CA PHE A 144 -11.30 -8.20 7.88
C PHE A 144 -12.48 -7.28 7.55
N LEU A 145 -13.02 -7.44 6.34
CA LEU A 145 -14.03 -6.53 5.80
C LEU A 145 -15.45 -7.10 5.98
N MET A 146 -16.38 -6.25 6.40
CA MET A 146 -17.82 -6.54 6.45
C MET A 146 -18.59 -5.54 5.57
N PRO A 147 -18.75 -5.82 4.26
CA PRO A 147 -19.29 -4.86 3.30
C PRO A 147 -20.67 -4.29 3.64
N LYS A 148 -21.53 -5.09 4.29
CA LYS A 148 -22.91 -4.71 4.66
C LYS A 148 -23.05 -4.29 6.14
N TYR A 149 -21.96 -4.23 6.89
CA TYR A 149 -21.98 -3.92 8.33
C TYR A 149 -20.99 -2.79 8.67
N PRO A 150 -21.31 -1.53 8.32
CA PRO A 150 -20.43 -0.40 8.61
C PRO A 150 -20.33 -0.10 10.12
N LYS A 151 -19.25 0.55 10.53
CA LYS A 151 -18.92 0.95 11.92
C LYS A 151 -19.96 1.82 12.64
N ASP A 152 -20.99 2.24 11.91
CA ASP A 152 -22.08 3.05 12.44
C ASP A 152 -23.04 2.18 13.31
N PHE A 153 -22.94 0.84 13.26
CA PHE A 153 -23.68 -0.11 14.10
C PHE A 153 -22.88 -0.56 15.34
N GLU A 154 -23.58 -1.11 16.34
CA GLU A 154 -22.95 -1.86 17.44
C GLU A 154 -22.09 -3.01 16.89
N PRO A 155 -20.88 -3.24 17.41
CA PRO A 155 -20.05 -4.34 16.91
C PRO A 155 -20.78 -5.69 17.08
N PRO A 156 -20.77 -6.55 16.06
CA PRO A 156 -21.53 -7.80 16.10
C PRO A 156 -20.84 -8.80 17.04
N GLU A 157 -21.61 -9.48 17.89
CA GLU A 157 -21.10 -10.51 18.81
C GLU A 157 -21.02 -11.91 18.17
N LEU A 158 -21.63 -12.09 16.99
CA LEU A 158 -21.64 -13.33 16.23
C LEU A 158 -21.33 -13.04 14.76
N LEU A 159 -20.51 -13.90 14.13
CA LEU A 159 -20.19 -13.88 12.71
C LEU A 159 -20.49 -15.22 12.08
N TRP A 160 -20.94 -15.22 10.83
CA TRP A 160 -21.15 -16.45 10.06
C TRP A 160 -20.16 -16.53 8.90
N HIS A 161 -19.46 -17.67 8.74
CA HIS A 161 -18.62 -17.91 7.59
C HIS A 161 -18.48 -19.40 7.28
N ASP A 162 -18.81 -19.79 6.05
CA ASP A 162 -18.55 -21.11 5.45
C ASP A 162 -18.90 -22.33 6.32
N GLY A 163 -20.15 -22.39 6.81
CA GLY A 163 -20.64 -23.52 7.62
C GLY A 163 -20.30 -23.42 9.12
N ARG A 164 -19.55 -22.40 9.53
CA ARG A 164 -19.19 -22.12 10.93
C ARG A 164 -19.80 -20.80 11.41
N LEU A 165 -20.36 -20.85 12.61
CA LEU A 165 -20.70 -19.66 13.37
C LEU A 165 -19.53 -19.37 14.32
N TYR A 166 -19.12 -18.11 14.41
CA TYR A 166 -18.07 -17.62 15.31
C TYR A 166 -18.70 -16.71 16.36
N GLY A 167 -18.25 -16.84 17.61
CA GLY A 167 -18.75 -16.09 18.76
C GLY A 167 -17.67 -15.85 19.81
N ASN A 168 -18.05 -15.20 20.91
CA ASN A 168 -17.12 -14.72 21.95
C ASN A 168 -16.04 -13.78 21.37
N ILE A 169 -16.48 -12.86 20.51
CA ILE A 169 -15.66 -11.90 19.77
C ILE A 169 -15.88 -10.49 20.28
N SER A 170 -14.78 -9.75 20.43
CA SER A 170 -14.74 -8.34 20.80
C SER A 170 -14.17 -7.54 19.63
N LEU A 171 -15.05 -7.15 18.71
CA LEU A 171 -14.66 -6.48 17.49
C LEU A 171 -14.53 -4.97 17.67
N LYS A 172 -13.41 -4.42 17.18
CA LYS A 172 -13.21 -2.98 17.07
C LYS A 172 -13.11 -2.57 15.61
N SER A 173 -13.78 -1.48 15.26
CA SER A 173 -13.67 -0.90 13.91
C SER A 173 -12.28 -0.33 13.70
N SER A 174 -11.65 -0.66 12.57
CA SER A 174 -10.38 -0.08 12.16
C SER A 174 -10.56 1.38 11.71
N SER A 175 -9.56 2.22 11.97
CA SER A 175 -9.52 3.60 11.45
C SER A 175 -9.36 3.65 9.93
N ILE A 176 -8.90 2.54 9.32
CA ILE A 176 -8.55 2.45 7.89
C ILE A 176 -9.80 2.46 7.01
N SER A 177 -10.86 1.77 7.41
CA SER A 177 -12.09 1.64 6.61
C SER A 177 -13.32 1.54 7.49
N SER A 178 -14.43 2.12 7.04
CA SER A 178 -15.72 2.08 7.76
C SER A 178 -16.34 0.68 7.84
N ILE A 179 -15.79 -0.30 7.14
CA ILE A 179 -16.26 -1.69 7.12
C ILE A 179 -15.19 -2.69 7.61
N ALA A 180 -14.03 -2.20 8.05
CA ALA A 180 -12.95 -3.04 8.54
C ALA A 180 -13.05 -3.21 10.06
N TYR A 181 -12.91 -4.45 10.53
CA TYR A 181 -12.92 -4.80 11.95
C TYR A 181 -11.76 -5.72 12.27
N PHE A 182 -11.29 -5.68 13.51
CA PHE A 182 -10.29 -6.60 14.05
C PHE A 182 -10.72 -7.05 15.44
N GLU A 183 -10.26 -8.24 15.83
CA GLU A 183 -10.61 -8.90 17.10
C GLU A 183 -9.66 -8.47 18.22
N GLN A 184 -10.17 -8.05 19.38
CA GLN A 184 -9.30 -7.54 20.45
C GLN A 184 -8.88 -8.60 21.47
N GLN A 185 -9.76 -9.56 21.78
CA GLN A 185 -9.57 -10.44 22.95
C GLN A 185 -8.98 -11.80 22.59
N ARG A 186 -9.02 -12.20 21.31
CA ARG A 186 -8.47 -13.49 20.82
C ARG A 186 -9.10 -14.73 21.46
N GLU A 187 -10.25 -14.59 22.11
CA GLU A 187 -10.99 -15.69 22.74
C GLU A 187 -12.12 -16.22 21.84
N CYS A 188 -11.94 -16.12 20.52
CA CYS A 188 -12.95 -16.52 19.56
C CYS A 188 -13.22 -18.03 19.63
N LYS A 189 -14.50 -18.38 19.65
CA LYS A 189 -14.99 -19.75 19.60
C LYS A 189 -15.81 -19.97 18.34
N TYR A 190 -15.81 -21.19 17.81
CA TYR A 190 -16.63 -21.57 16.65
C TYR A 190 -17.51 -22.79 16.93
N ILE A 191 -18.62 -22.87 16.18
CA ILE A 191 -19.53 -24.02 16.12
C ILE A 191 -19.83 -24.33 14.65
N ASP A 192 -19.71 -25.60 14.28
CA ASP A 192 -20.12 -26.10 12.97
C ASP A 192 -21.66 -26.24 12.91
N LEU A 193 -22.31 -25.57 11.95
CA LEU A 193 -23.76 -25.61 11.75
C LEU A 193 -24.08 -25.96 10.30
N ASN A 194 -24.39 -27.22 10.03
CA ASN A 194 -24.73 -27.68 8.67
C ASN A 194 -26.09 -27.16 8.17
N ASP A 195 -26.97 -26.69 9.07
CA ASP A 195 -28.36 -26.32 8.80
C ASP A 195 -28.65 -24.81 9.00
N TRP A 196 -27.73 -23.93 8.62
CA TRP A 196 -27.82 -22.48 8.87
C TRP A 196 -29.14 -21.82 8.42
N MET A 197 -29.65 -22.21 7.25
CA MET A 197 -30.90 -21.65 6.68
C MET A 197 -32.17 -21.94 7.50
N LYS A 198 -32.10 -22.83 8.51
CA LYS A 198 -33.19 -23.04 9.47
C LYS A 198 -33.30 -21.88 10.47
N TYR A 199 -32.17 -21.26 10.81
CA TYR A 199 -32.04 -20.23 11.83
C TYR A 199 -32.25 -18.80 11.29
N VAL A 200 -32.09 -18.62 9.98
CA VAL A 200 -32.19 -17.32 9.30
C VAL A 200 -33.61 -17.08 8.81
N GLU A 201 -34.10 -15.84 9.00
CA GLU A 201 -35.37 -15.40 8.41
C GLU A 201 -35.18 -14.67 7.09
N ILE A 202 -34.24 -13.72 7.00
CA ILE A 202 -33.94 -12.98 5.76
C ILE A 202 -32.44 -13.00 5.49
N THR A 203 -32.09 -13.25 4.23
CA THR A 203 -30.73 -13.23 3.69
C THR A 203 -30.52 -12.01 2.80
N VAL A 204 -29.41 -11.27 2.99
CA VAL A 204 -29.02 -10.18 2.08
C VAL A 204 -27.73 -10.55 1.36
N GLU A 205 -27.86 -10.92 0.08
CA GLU A 205 -26.72 -11.15 -0.83
C GLU A 205 -25.65 -12.10 -0.25
N ASP A 206 -26.05 -13.06 0.60
CA ASP A 206 -25.17 -13.97 1.37
C ASP A 206 -24.08 -13.26 2.21
N GLN A 207 -24.27 -11.97 2.50
CA GLN A 207 -23.32 -11.11 3.22
C GLN A 207 -23.84 -10.63 4.58
N LEU A 208 -25.14 -10.70 4.82
CA LEU A 208 -25.78 -10.32 6.06
C LEU A 208 -27.04 -11.16 6.28
N TYR A 209 -27.16 -11.73 7.47
CA TYR A 209 -28.29 -12.56 7.87
C TYR A 209 -29.07 -11.89 8.99
N PHE A 210 -30.39 -11.97 8.92
CA PHE A 210 -31.27 -11.54 9.99
C PHE A 210 -31.87 -12.73 10.72
N VAL A 211 -31.71 -12.71 12.04
CA VAL A 211 -32.13 -13.78 12.95
C VAL A 211 -33.03 -13.18 14.03
N SER A 212 -34.09 -13.90 14.41
CA SER A 212 -34.99 -13.46 15.48
C SER A 212 -34.26 -13.39 16.83
N ASN A 213 -34.65 -12.46 17.71
CA ASN A 213 -33.99 -12.29 19.01
C ASN A 213 -33.94 -13.58 19.84
N HIS A 214 -35.03 -14.37 19.84
CA HIS A 214 -35.07 -15.64 20.56
C HIS A 214 -34.03 -16.64 20.04
N MET A 215 -33.93 -16.75 18.72
CA MET A 215 -32.97 -17.65 18.08
C MET A 215 -31.52 -17.16 18.25
N TYR A 216 -31.30 -15.85 18.23
CA TYR A 216 -30.00 -15.24 18.49
C TYR A 216 -29.47 -15.58 19.90
N GLU A 217 -30.32 -15.47 20.92
CA GLU A 217 -29.97 -15.85 22.29
C GLU A 217 -29.71 -17.35 22.43
N GLN A 218 -30.45 -18.20 21.70
CA GLN A 218 -30.19 -19.64 21.66
C GLN A 218 -28.82 -19.95 21.05
N LEU A 219 -28.46 -19.30 19.93
CA LEU A 219 -27.15 -19.45 19.30
C LEU A 219 -26.02 -18.96 20.23
N LYS A 220 -26.24 -17.88 20.98
CA LYS A 220 -25.28 -17.36 21.96
C LYS A 220 -25.06 -18.32 23.14
N LYS A 221 -26.12 -18.92 23.68
CA LYS A 221 -26.00 -19.97 24.71
C LYS A 221 -25.26 -21.20 24.20
N ARG A 222 -25.61 -21.63 22.99
CA ARG A 222 -24.94 -22.76 22.34
C ARG A 222 -23.44 -22.48 22.14
N MET A 223 -23.08 -21.25 21.77
CA MET A 223 -21.69 -20.79 21.69
C MET A 223 -20.91 -20.91 23.00
N THR A 224 -21.55 -20.58 24.13
CA THR A 224 -20.90 -20.69 25.43
C THR A 224 -20.71 -22.14 25.88
N GLU A 225 -21.60 -23.05 25.48
CA GLU A 225 -21.63 -24.45 25.93
C GLU A 225 -20.84 -25.41 25.00
N GLU A 226 -20.99 -25.25 23.68
CA GLU A 226 -20.42 -26.16 22.66
C GLU A 226 -19.26 -25.54 21.86
N GLY A 227 -18.94 -24.26 22.10
CA GLY A 227 -17.95 -23.54 21.32
C GLY A 227 -16.53 -24.09 21.48
N LYS A 228 -15.92 -24.50 20.37
CA LYS A 228 -14.50 -24.88 20.31
C LYS A 228 -13.63 -23.64 20.13
N HIS A 229 -12.48 -23.60 20.78
CA HIS A 229 -11.52 -22.51 20.57
C HIS A 229 -10.94 -22.56 19.16
N VAL A 230 -10.78 -21.39 18.54
CA VAL A 230 -10.07 -21.26 17.26
C VAL A 230 -8.58 -21.42 17.52
N GLU A 231 -8.00 -22.55 17.11
CA GLU A 231 -6.55 -22.74 17.10
C GLU A 231 -5.97 -22.11 15.82
N VAL A 232 -5.03 -21.19 15.97
CA VAL A 232 -4.37 -20.55 14.84
C VAL A 232 -3.34 -21.51 14.28
N GLU A 233 -3.70 -22.30 13.27
CA GLU A 233 -2.70 -22.97 12.45
C GLU A 233 -1.99 -21.94 11.57
N GLU A 234 -0.67 -21.86 11.68
CA GLU A 234 0.11 -21.07 10.74
C GLU A 234 -0.03 -21.70 9.35
N ILE A 235 -0.79 -21.04 8.48
CA ILE A 235 -0.76 -21.34 7.06
C ILE A 235 0.68 -21.12 6.60
N LYS A 236 1.44 -22.22 6.48
CA LYS A 236 2.70 -22.21 5.75
C LYS A 236 2.36 -21.75 4.35
N VAL A 237 2.69 -20.49 4.07
CA VAL A 237 2.66 -19.95 2.72
C VAL A 237 3.45 -20.95 1.89
N HIS A 238 2.78 -21.61 0.94
CA HIS A 238 3.45 -22.52 0.04
C HIS A 238 4.63 -21.73 -0.54
N LYS A 239 5.85 -22.22 -0.34
CA LYS A 239 7.00 -21.78 -1.10
C LYS A 239 6.66 -22.13 -2.53
N ASP A 240 6.11 -21.17 -3.27
CA ASP A 240 6.01 -21.24 -4.73
C ASP A 240 7.37 -21.75 -5.23
N GLU A 241 7.37 -22.79 -6.04
CA GLU A 241 8.58 -23.24 -6.74
C GLU A 241 9.01 -22.11 -7.66
N TRP A 242 10.06 -21.40 -7.26
CA TRP A 242 10.51 -20.22 -7.98
C TRP A 242 11.52 -20.62 -9.05
N GLU A 243 11.21 -20.25 -10.30
CA GLU A 243 12.18 -20.29 -11.39
C GLU A 243 13.36 -19.38 -11.03
N TRP A 244 14.54 -19.98 -10.96
CA TRP A 244 15.78 -19.37 -10.51
C TRP A 244 16.74 -19.22 -11.69
N ASP A 245 17.37 -18.05 -11.79
CA ASP A 245 18.45 -17.82 -12.73
C ASP A 245 19.80 -17.98 -12.05
N GLU A 246 20.45 -19.13 -12.31
CA GLU A 246 21.80 -19.43 -11.83
C GLU A 246 22.80 -18.31 -12.14
N ARG A 247 22.64 -17.70 -13.31
CA ARG A 247 23.51 -16.66 -13.82
C ARG A 247 23.49 -15.37 -12.99
N GLU A 248 22.34 -15.00 -12.41
CA GLU A 248 22.24 -13.81 -11.54
C GLU A 248 23.06 -14.02 -10.25
N SER A 249 22.96 -15.21 -9.66
CA SER A 249 23.69 -15.55 -8.45
C SER A 249 25.20 -15.58 -8.65
N VAL A 250 25.65 -16.15 -9.77
CA VAL A 250 27.08 -16.17 -10.17
C VAL A 250 27.58 -14.75 -10.44
N PHE A 251 26.78 -13.92 -11.11
CA PHE A 251 27.12 -12.52 -11.34
C PHE A 251 27.30 -11.74 -10.03
N LEU A 252 26.41 -11.91 -9.04
CA LEU A 252 26.52 -11.22 -7.75
C LEU A 252 27.74 -11.66 -6.94
N GLN A 253 28.07 -12.96 -6.97
CA GLN A 253 29.31 -13.47 -6.38
C GLN A 253 30.54 -12.88 -7.07
N TYR A 254 30.50 -12.74 -8.40
CA TYR A 254 31.55 -12.09 -9.17
C TYR A 254 31.71 -10.62 -8.79
N VAL A 255 30.61 -9.84 -8.73
CA VAL A 255 30.61 -8.43 -8.30
C VAL A 255 31.23 -8.30 -6.91
N LYS A 256 30.84 -9.13 -5.95
CA LYS A 256 31.41 -9.14 -4.60
C LYS A 256 32.93 -9.32 -4.62
N SER A 257 33.42 -10.32 -5.37
CA SER A 257 34.86 -10.55 -5.51
C SER A 257 35.58 -9.38 -6.19
N PHE A 258 34.96 -8.76 -7.19
CA PHE A 258 35.54 -7.66 -7.96
C PHE A 258 35.65 -6.38 -7.13
N VAL A 259 34.60 -6.05 -6.38
CA VAL A 259 34.55 -4.90 -5.45
C VAL A 259 35.65 -5.05 -4.38
N ARG A 260 35.78 -6.24 -3.79
CA ARG A 260 36.86 -6.53 -2.82
C ARG A 260 38.26 -6.37 -3.42
N ASN A 261 38.48 -6.89 -4.63
CA ASN A 261 39.77 -6.75 -5.32
C ASN A 261 40.14 -5.30 -5.65
N LYS A 262 39.15 -4.41 -5.81
CA LYS A 262 39.37 -2.97 -5.98
C LYS A 262 39.66 -2.22 -4.66
N GLY A 263 39.71 -2.95 -3.54
CA GLY A 263 39.97 -2.41 -2.19
C GLY A 263 38.76 -1.75 -1.55
N LEU A 264 37.54 -2.10 -1.99
CA LEU A 264 36.30 -1.61 -1.42
C LEU A 264 35.71 -2.66 -0.49
N TYR A 265 35.53 -2.28 0.77
CA TYR A 265 34.99 -3.15 1.83
C TYR A 265 33.63 -2.60 2.25
N LEU A 266 32.59 -3.11 1.58
CA LEU A 266 31.20 -2.71 1.74
C LEU A 266 30.41 -3.87 2.32
N ASP A 267 29.31 -3.55 3.00
CA ASP A 267 28.35 -4.56 3.42
C ASP A 267 27.78 -5.29 2.19
N GLU A 268 27.69 -6.62 2.26
CA GLU A 268 27.15 -7.45 1.19
C GLU A 268 25.68 -7.09 0.90
N THR A 269 24.92 -6.76 1.94
CA THR A 269 23.52 -6.33 1.84
C THR A 269 23.40 -5.08 0.96
N ASP A 270 24.34 -4.14 1.04
CA ASP A 270 24.33 -2.93 0.20
C ASP A 270 24.58 -3.26 -1.28
N ILE A 271 25.43 -4.25 -1.58
CA ILE A 271 25.70 -4.71 -2.96
C ILE A 271 24.42 -5.31 -3.56
N TYR A 272 23.77 -6.23 -2.82
CA TYR A 272 22.53 -6.86 -3.26
C TYR A 272 21.40 -5.84 -3.40
N ASN A 273 21.27 -4.92 -2.44
CA ASN A 273 20.28 -3.87 -2.44
C ASN A 273 20.46 -2.91 -3.65
N PHE A 274 21.70 -2.56 -3.98
CA PHE A 274 22.00 -1.78 -5.18
C PHE A 274 21.63 -2.53 -6.46
N HIS A 275 21.99 -3.82 -6.55
CA HIS A 275 21.64 -4.65 -7.70
C HIS A 275 20.12 -4.72 -7.91
N ILE A 276 19.35 -5.02 -6.86
CA ILE A 276 17.89 -5.09 -6.94
C ILE A 276 17.34 -3.74 -7.40
N SER A 277 17.82 -2.63 -6.83
CA SER A 277 17.36 -1.29 -7.21
C SER A 277 17.69 -0.94 -8.66
N ALA A 278 18.91 -1.21 -9.12
CA ALA A 278 19.33 -0.96 -10.50
C ALA A 278 18.54 -1.83 -11.49
N LYS A 279 18.19 -3.05 -11.08
CA LYS A 279 17.41 -4.01 -11.85
C LYS A 279 15.94 -3.61 -11.98
N THR A 280 15.31 -3.17 -10.88
CA THR A 280 13.87 -2.85 -10.86
C THR A 280 13.55 -1.41 -11.23
N ASN A 281 14.47 -0.47 -10.99
CA ASN A 281 14.28 0.96 -11.24
C ASN A 281 15.23 1.46 -12.34
N MET A 282 14.83 2.54 -13.02
CA MET A 282 15.73 3.23 -13.95
C MET A 282 16.70 4.17 -13.25
N LEU A 283 16.33 4.72 -12.07
CA LEU A 283 17.18 5.62 -11.31
C LEU A 283 17.39 5.10 -9.89
N THR A 284 18.65 4.93 -9.51
CA THR A 284 19.08 4.58 -8.13
C THR A 284 19.99 5.66 -7.59
N ILE A 285 19.79 6.08 -6.34
CA ILE A 285 20.62 7.09 -5.69
C ILE A 285 21.45 6.43 -4.59
N LEU A 286 22.76 6.64 -4.63
CA LEU A 286 23.69 6.23 -3.59
C LEU A 286 24.04 7.42 -2.71
N GLY A 287 23.65 7.35 -1.44
CA GLY A 287 23.99 8.31 -0.40
C GLY A 287 25.05 7.77 0.56
N GLY A 288 25.67 8.68 1.30
CA GLY A 288 26.60 8.34 2.37
C GLY A 288 27.63 9.44 2.60
N ILE A 289 28.45 9.27 3.65
CA ILE A 289 29.52 10.21 4.00
C ILE A 289 30.54 10.31 2.84
N PRO A 290 31.16 11.48 2.61
CA PRO A 290 32.31 11.59 1.72
C PRO A 290 33.37 10.54 2.02
N GLY A 291 33.95 9.96 0.98
CA GLY A 291 34.97 8.91 1.13
C GLY A 291 34.44 7.50 1.42
N ALA A 292 33.12 7.28 1.52
CA ALA A 292 32.52 5.95 1.65
C ALA A 292 32.67 5.05 0.40
N GLY A 293 33.33 5.53 -0.67
CA GLY A 293 33.58 4.74 -1.87
C GLY A 293 32.41 4.65 -2.86
N LYS A 294 31.36 5.46 -2.71
CA LYS A 294 30.14 5.48 -3.57
C LYS A 294 30.46 5.44 -5.06
N SER A 295 31.19 6.43 -5.55
CA SER A 295 31.54 6.57 -6.96
C SER A 295 32.38 5.38 -7.46
N ARG A 296 33.33 4.93 -6.63
CA ARG A 296 34.22 3.80 -6.94
C ARG A 296 33.47 2.46 -6.97
N PHE A 297 32.44 2.30 -6.14
CA PHE A 297 31.56 1.14 -6.16
C PHE A 297 30.73 1.06 -7.45
N VAL A 298 30.12 2.18 -7.88
CA VAL A 298 29.38 2.23 -9.16
C VAL A 298 30.28 1.89 -10.33
N GLN A 299 31.50 2.43 -10.34
CA GLN A 299 32.49 2.10 -11.35
C GLN A 299 32.84 0.59 -11.32
N ALA A 300 33.10 0.03 -10.14
CA ALA A 300 33.43 -1.39 -10.00
C ALA A 300 32.28 -2.30 -10.46
N TYR A 301 31.04 -1.93 -10.15
CA TYR A 301 29.85 -2.65 -10.58
C TYR A 301 29.66 -2.59 -12.10
N ALA A 302 29.85 -1.42 -12.71
CA ALA A 302 29.77 -1.24 -14.16
C ALA A 302 30.87 -2.03 -14.91
N GLU A 303 32.09 -2.00 -14.40
CA GLU A 303 33.19 -2.83 -14.94
C GLU A 303 32.89 -4.33 -14.79
N ALA A 304 32.24 -4.74 -13.70
CA ALA A 304 31.84 -6.13 -13.50
C ALA A 304 30.75 -6.60 -14.48
N LEU A 305 29.88 -5.69 -14.94
CA LEU A 305 28.94 -5.91 -16.06
C LEU A 305 29.63 -5.95 -17.44
N GLY A 306 30.92 -5.60 -17.51
CA GLY A 306 31.69 -5.52 -18.74
C GLY A 306 31.52 -4.19 -19.50
N LEU A 307 31.06 -3.13 -18.85
CA LEU A 307 30.88 -1.80 -19.44
C LEU A 307 32.20 -1.03 -19.49
N GLN A 308 32.45 -0.31 -20.59
CA GLN A 308 33.67 0.47 -20.76
C GLN A 308 33.43 1.94 -20.41
N TYR A 309 34.36 2.52 -19.65
CA TYR A 309 34.33 3.93 -19.27
C TYR A 309 34.45 4.84 -20.50
N GLY A 310 33.54 5.80 -20.63
CA GLY A 310 33.45 6.72 -21.76
C GLY A 310 32.65 6.20 -22.96
N GLU A 311 32.28 4.91 -22.96
CA GLU A 311 31.38 4.31 -23.96
C GLU A 311 30.04 3.94 -23.33
N GLU A 312 29.91 2.75 -22.75
CA GLU A 312 28.66 2.33 -22.09
C GLU A 312 28.54 2.84 -20.66
N LEU A 313 29.66 3.13 -20.00
CA LEU A 313 29.70 3.80 -18.71
C LEU A 313 30.00 5.28 -18.91
N VAL A 314 28.97 6.12 -18.79
CA VAL A 314 29.05 7.56 -18.97
C VAL A 314 29.07 8.25 -17.62
N TRP A 315 30.12 9.02 -17.35
CA TRP A 315 30.32 9.72 -16.09
C TRP A 315 30.08 11.22 -16.25
N ILE A 316 29.12 11.76 -15.51
CA ILE A 316 28.70 13.16 -15.58
C ILE A 316 28.86 13.78 -14.19
N PRO A 317 29.96 14.51 -13.93
CA PRO A 317 30.10 15.28 -12.69
C PRO A 317 29.15 16.48 -12.73
N ILE A 318 28.29 16.61 -11.72
CA ILE A 318 27.32 17.71 -11.65
C ILE A 318 27.98 18.96 -11.10
N SER A 319 27.96 20.04 -11.88
CA SER A 319 28.42 21.34 -11.42
C SER A 319 27.34 22.04 -10.59
N PRO A 320 27.72 22.78 -9.53
CA PRO A 320 26.80 23.68 -8.82
C PRO A 320 26.12 24.72 -9.74
N SER A 321 26.71 25.01 -10.90
CA SER A 321 26.16 25.92 -11.91
C SER A 321 25.00 25.33 -12.70
N TYR A 322 24.72 24.03 -12.61
CA TYR A 322 23.63 23.41 -13.36
C TYR A 322 22.28 23.87 -12.79
N GLN A 323 21.53 24.61 -13.59
CA GLN A 323 20.24 25.19 -13.22
C GLN A 323 19.12 24.82 -14.18
N GLU A 324 19.43 24.34 -15.38
CA GLU A 324 18.42 24.03 -16.40
C GLU A 324 18.72 22.71 -17.12
N PRO A 325 17.73 22.08 -17.77
CA PRO A 325 17.96 20.84 -18.51
C PRO A 325 18.96 21.02 -19.65
N HIS A 326 19.11 22.24 -20.15
CA HIS A 326 20.07 22.61 -21.20
C HIS A 326 21.53 22.41 -20.77
N ASP A 327 21.83 22.56 -19.48
CA ASP A 327 23.19 22.30 -18.97
C ASP A 327 23.58 20.83 -19.14
N LEU A 328 22.59 19.94 -19.12
CA LEU A 328 22.79 18.50 -19.26
C LEU A 328 22.61 18.01 -20.70
N LEU A 329 21.59 18.51 -21.41
CA LEU A 329 21.19 18.02 -22.73
C LEU A 329 21.76 18.85 -23.89
N GLY A 330 22.05 20.12 -23.65
CA GLY A 330 22.30 21.11 -24.69
C GLY A 330 21.06 21.93 -25.05
N TYR A 331 21.24 22.85 -25.99
CA TYR A 331 20.20 23.79 -26.40
C TYR A 331 20.21 24.01 -27.92
N LEU A 332 19.08 24.45 -28.44
CA LEU A 332 18.98 24.88 -29.83
C LEU A 332 19.41 26.34 -29.93
N HIS A 333 20.49 26.60 -30.67
CA HIS A 333 20.91 27.98 -30.92
C HIS A 333 19.91 28.66 -31.88
N PRO A 334 19.65 29.98 -31.76
CA PRO A 334 18.75 30.72 -32.66
C PRO A 334 19.05 30.63 -34.16
N ASN A 335 20.23 30.10 -34.55
CA ASN A 335 20.62 29.87 -35.95
C ASN A 335 20.13 28.50 -36.49
N GLY A 336 19.30 27.80 -35.71
CA GLY A 336 18.74 26.48 -36.00
C GLY A 336 19.69 25.30 -35.76
N THR A 337 20.87 25.53 -35.17
CA THR A 337 21.85 24.47 -34.91
C THR A 337 21.75 24.01 -33.46
N PHE A 338 21.59 22.71 -33.23
CA PHE A 338 21.59 22.15 -31.89
C PHE A 338 23.03 22.04 -31.36
N ILE A 339 23.27 22.65 -30.20
CA ILE A 339 24.56 22.61 -29.50
C ILE A 339 24.40 21.64 -28.34
N GLU A 340 25.03 20.46 -28.46
CA GLU A 340 25.07 19.45 -27.40
C GLU A 340 25.90 19.96 -26.21
N SER A 341 25.48 19.58 -25.00
CA SER A 341 26.27 19.82 -23.79
C SER A 341 27.57 18.99 -23.78
N GLU A 342 28.57 19.47 -23.04
CA GLU A 342 29.86 18.79 -22.85
C GLU A 342 29.73 17.42 -22.16
N THR A 343 28.58 17.15 -21.54
CA THR A 343 28.27 15.88 -20.85
C THR A 343 28.18 14.67 -21.79
N LYS A 344 27.98 14.88 -23.10
CA LYS A 344 27.78 13.83 -24.12
C LYS A 344 26.62 12.86 -23.82
N LEU A 345 25.69 13.27 -22.95
CA LEU A 345 24.56 12.44 -22.55
C LEU A 345 23.68 12.08 -23.75
N VAL A 346 23.44 13.04 -24.63
CA VAL A 346 22.57 12.87 -25.81
C VAL A 346 23.12 11.80 -26.74
N ARG A 347 24.42 11.84 -27.07
CA ARG A 347 25.08 10.77 -27.85
C ARG A 347 24.99 9.40 -27.18
N ALA A 348 25.14 9.33 -25.86
CA ALA A 348 25.03 8.07 -25.14
C ALA A 348 23.62 7.48 -25.24
N LEU A 349 22.58 8.32 -25.10
CA LEU A 349 21.18 7.90 -25.26
C LEU A 349 20.90 7.44 -26.70
N MET A 350 21.46 8.11 -27.71
CA MET A 350 21.33 7.68 -29.11
C MET A 350 21.98 6.30 -29.34
N LYS A 351 23.21 6.10 -28.86
CA LYS A 351 23.89 4.79 -28.96
C LYS A 351 23.11 3.69 -28.25
N ALA A 352 22.52 4.00 -27.10
CA ALA A 352 21.69 3.06 -26.35
C ALA A 352 20.41 2.67 -27.10
N LYS A 353 19.81 3.62 -27.82
CA LYS A 353 18.65 3.37 -28.69
C LYS A 353 19.00 2.44 -29.85
N GLU A 354 20.16 2.62 -30.46
CA GLU A 354 20.67 1.76 -31.55
C GLU A 354 21.03 0.36 -31.05
N ASN A 355 21.57 0.25 -29.84
CA ASN A 355 22.06 -1.01 -29.25
C ASN A 355 21.19 -1.45 -28.06
N GLN A 356 19.92 -1.78 -28.31
CA GLN A 356 18.94 -2.11 -27.26
C GLN A 356 19.33 -3.31 -26.37
N ASN A 357 20.21 -4.20 -26.85
CA ASN A 357 20.65 -5.36 -26.08
C ASN A 357 21.90 -5.10 -25.21
N GLN A 358 22.57 -3.97 -25.40
CA GLN A 358 23.75 -3.56 -24.64
C GLN A 358 23.32 -2.65 -23.48
N LEU A 359 23.78 -2.94 -22.26
CA LEU A 359 23.52 -2.10 -21.09
C LEU A 359 24.35 -0.81 -21.13
N TYR A 360 23.76 0.28 -20.65
CA TYR A 360 24.41 1.59 -20.47
C TYR A 360 24.18 2.07 -19.05
N ILE A 361 25.24 2.52 -18.36
CA ILE A 361 25.16 3.15 -17.04
C ILE A 361 25.54 4.61 -17.19
N ILE A 362 24.64 5.49 -16.79
CA ILE A 362 24.85 6.94 -16.77
C ILE A 362 24.92 7.37 -15.31
N VAL A 363 26.10 7.84 -14.89
CA VAL A 363 26.38 8.24 -13.53
C VAL A 363 26.33 9.75 -13.41
N PHE A 364 25.46 10.26 -12.54
CA PHE A 364 25.43 11.67 -12.11
C PHE A 364 26.17 11.77 -10.78
N ASP A 365 27.45 12.17 -10.85
CA ASP A 365 28.30 12.27 -9.67
C ASP A 365 28.03 13.59 -8.94
N GLU A 366 27.91 13.51 -7.61
CA GLU A 366 27.55 14.63 -6.74
C GLU A 366 26.24 15.33 -7.16
N MET A 367 25.23 14.51 -7.45
CA MET A 367 23.93 14.92 -7.99
C MET A 367 23.27 16.06 -7.19
N ASN A 368 23.50 16.12 -5.88
CA ASN A 368 22.93 17.13 -5.00
C ASN A 368 23.79 18.38 -4.77
N MET A 369 24.82 18.62 -5.60
CA MET A 369 25.54 19.91 -5.63
C MET A 369 24.69 21.05 -6.21
N SER A 370 23.68 20.71 -7.02
CA SER A 370 22.70 21.65 -7.55
C SER A 370 21.27 21.16 -7.30
N HIS A 371 20.28 22.01 -7.59
CA HIS A 371 18.88 21.66 -7.42
C HIS A 371 18.47 20.63 -8.50
N ILE A 372 18.49 19.35 -8.13
CA ILE A 372 18.22 18.20 -9.02
C ILE A 372 16.97 18.41 -9.86
N GLU A 373 15.90 18.93 -9.26
CA GLU A 373 14.65 19.12 -9.97
C GLU A 373 14.80 20.02 -11.19
N HIS A 374 15.66 21.03 -11.17
CA HIS A 374 15.66 22.01 -12.25
C HIS A 374 16.29 21.43 -13.53
N TRP A 375 17.46 20.80 -13.41
CA TRP A 375 18.16 20.24 -14.57
C TRP A 375 17.68 18.82 -14.93
N PHE A 376 17.10 18.07 -13.99
CA PHE A 376 16.63 16.70 -14.22
C PHE A 376 15.12 16.60 -14.51
N THR A 377 14.40 17.73 -14.60
CA THR A 377 12.93 17.76 -14.82
C THR A 377 12.44 16.90 -16.01
N PRO A 378 13.05 16.94 -17.21
CA PRO A 378 12.58 16.14 -18.34
C PRO A 378 12.63 14.64 -18.05
N PHE A 379 13.72 14.18 -17.43
CA PHE A 379 13.87 12.78 -17.03
C PHE A 379 12.86 12.38 -15.96
N LEU A 380 12.62 13.24 -14.97
CA LEU A 380 11.59 13.02 -13.94
C LEU A 380 10.21 12.76 -14.55
N SER A 381 9.86 13.43 -15.65
CA SER A 381 8.58 13.23 -16.35
C SER A 381 8.60 11.96 -17.20
N VAL A 382 9.66 11.76 -18.01
CA VAL A 382 9.78 10.62 -18.94
C VAL A 382 9.86 9.29 -18.19
N LEU A 383 10.57 9.22 -17.06
CA LEU A 383 10.72 8.01 -16.26
C LEU A 383 9.40 7.52 -15.62
N GLN A 384 8.32 8.32 -15.65
CA GLN A 384 6.98 7.91 -15.20
C GLN A 384 6.17 7.19 -16.28
N LEU A 385 6.54 7.40 -17.54
CA LEU A 385 5.79 6.89 -18.67
C LEU A 385 6.06 5.40 -18.86
N GLU A 386 5.06 4.71 -19.41
CA GLU A 386 5.22 3.35 -19.90
C GLU A 386 6.34 3.29 -20.94
N LYS A 387 6.97 2.11 -21.04
CA LYS A 387 8.17 1.87 -21.84
C LYS A 387 8.11 2.50 -23.25
N GLN A 388 6.99 2.28 -23.94
CA GLN A 388 6.71 2.76 -25.30
C GLN A 388 6.57 4.30 -25.45
N ASN A 389 6.35 5.00 -24.35
CA ASN A 389 6.08 6.44 -24.34
C ASN A 389 7.25 7.25 -23.76
N ARG A 390 8.41 6.62 -23.52
CA ARG A 390 9.56 7.29 -22.90
C ARG A 390 10.34 8.15 -23.91
N ILE A 391 9.70 9.19 -24.42
CA ILE A 391 10.26 10.09 -25.43
C ILE A 391 10.74 11.37 -24.75
N LEU A 392 12.05 11.60 -24.80
CA LEU A 392 12.71 12.82 -24.37
C LEU A 392 12.73 13.84 -25.51
N ASN A 393 12.07 14.98 -25.32
CA ASN A 393 12.08 16.08 -26.27
C ASN A 393 13.29 16.98 -26.01
N LEU A 394 14.15 17.17 -27.02
CA LEU A 394 15.33 18.04 -26.94
C LEU A 394 15.03 19.44 -27.46
N TYR A 395 14.30 19.55 -28.57
CA TYR A 395 13.90 20.82 -29.20
C TYR A 395 12.70 20.62 -30.15
N GLU A 396 12.08 21.69 -30.61
CA GLU A 396 10.92 21.63 -31.53
C GLU A 396 11.35 21.27 -32.96
N GLY A 397 10.75 20.24 -33.55
CA GLY A 397 11.13 19.67 -34.85
C GLY A 397 10.66 20.44 -36.11
N VAL A 398 10.38 21.74 -36.01
CA VAL A 398 9.68 22.51 -37.07
C VAL A 398 10.65 23.25 -38.01
N GLN A 399 11.88 22.77 -38.20
CA GLN A 399 12.92 23.57 -38.89
C GLN A 399 13.43 22.93 -40.19
N GLU A 400 13.77 23.79 -41.16
CA GLU A 400 14.30 23.44 -42.49
C GLU A 400 15.73 22.86 -42.47
N LYS A 401 16.42 22.94 -41.31
CA LYS A 401 17.83 22.55 -41.15
C LYS A 401 17.93 21.16 -40.51
N GLU A 402 18.56 20.21 -41.19
CA GLU A 402 18.90 18.91 -40.61
C GLU A 402 19.99 19.07 -39.55
N ASN A 403 19.69 18.68 -38.31
CA ASN A 403 20.66 18.56 -37.23
C ASN A 403 21.11 17.10 -37.11
N PRO A 404 22.38 16.83 -36.76
CA PRO A 404 22.87 15.47 -36.57
C PRO A 404 22.22 14.77 -35.35
N ILE A 405 21.73 15.55 -34.40
CA ILE A 405 21.00 15.09 -33.22
C ILE A 405 19.51 15.25 -33.51
N PRO A 406 18.66 14.23 -33.30
CA PRO A 406 17.23 14.31 -33.54
C PRO A 406 16.54 15.19 -32.50
N SER A 407 15.38 15.73 -32.85
CA SER A 407 14.55 16.55 -31.94
C SER A 407 14.01 15.78 -30.74
N THR A 408 13.88 14.45 -30.87
CA THR A 408 13.37 13.56 -29.83
C THR A 408 14.20 12.29 -29.73
N ILE A 409 14.36 11.76 -28.51
CA ILE A 409 15.10 10.54 -28.22
C ILE A 409 14.26 9.63 -27.35
N GLU A 410 14.16 8.37 -27.73
CA GLU A 410 13.47 7.34 -26.93
C GLU A 410 14.45 6.74 -25.92
N ILE A 411 14.04 6.67 -24.65
CA ILE A 411 14.83 6.09 -23.56
C ILE A 411 14.47 4.60 -23.41
N GLY A 412 15.38 3.74 -23.88
CA GLY A 412 15.27 2.29 -23.76
C GLY A 412 15.48 1.75 -22.35
N GLU A 413 15.10 0.48 -22.12
CA GLU A 413 15.23 -0.19 -20.81
C GLU A 413 16.66 -0.62 -20.48
N ASN A 414 17.53 -0.59 -21.47
CA ASN A 414 18.95 -0.89 -21.36
C ASN A 414 19.75 0.22 -20.70
N ILE A 415 19.11 1.33 -20.31
CA ILE A 415 19.74 2.45 -19.61
C ILE A 415 19.48 2.33 -18.10
N ILE A 416 20.53 2.55 -17.32
CA ILE A 416 20.49 2.63 -15.86
C ILE A 416 21.10 3.98 -15.45
N PHE A 417 20.31 4.81 -14.80
CA PHE A 417 20.77 6.04 -14.18
C PHE A 417 21.18 5.80 -12.74
N VAL A 418 22.35 6.29 -12.35
CA VAL A 418 22.86 6.21 -10.98
C VAL A 418 23.26 7.60 -10.53
N GLY A 419 22.69 8.09 -9.44
CA GLY A 419 23.11 9.35 -8.82
C GLY A 419 23.93 9.08 -7.56
N THR A 420 25.03 9.81 -7.34
CA THR A 420 25.72 9.82 -6.04
C THR A 420 25.39 11.11 -5.30
N VAL A 421 25.11 11.02 -4.00
CA VAL A 421 24.79 12.18 -3.15
C VAL A 421 25.62 12.16 -1.88
N ASN A 422 26.03 13.35 -1.42
CA ASN A 422 26.70 13.54 -0.13
C ASN A 422 25.71 14.17 0.86
N PHE A 423 25.78 13.85 2.14
CA PHE A 423 24.86 14.43 3.15
C PHE A 423 25.46 15.61 3.92
N ASP A 424 26.48 16.25 3.36
CA ASP A 424 27.20 17.35 4.01
C ASP A 424 26.40 18.66 3.96
N GLU A 425 26.76 19.61 4.83
CA GLU A 425 26.09 20.92 4.95
C GLU A 425 26.06 21.73 3.65
N THR A 426 27.00 21.50 2.73
CA THR A 426 27.15 22.23 1.47
C THR A 426 26.23 21.76 0.35
N THR A 427 25.47 20.69 0.57
CA THR A 427 24.64 20.05 -0.46
C THR A 427 23.16 20.42 -0.38
N LYS A 428 22.46 20.31 -1.52
CA LYS A 428 21.03 20.60 -1.63
C LYS A 428 20.20 19.41 -1.16
N GLU A 429 19.02 19.72 -0.63
CA GLU A 429 18.05 18.71 -0.21
C GLU A 429 17.41 18.02 -1.42
N LEU A 430 17.09 16.74 -1.24
CA LEU A 430 16.36 15.94 -2.23
C LEU A 430 14.86 16.19 -2.08
N SER A 431 14.17 16.38 -3.20
CA SER A 431 12.73 16.60 -3.19
C SER A 431 11.94 15.32 -2.96
N ASP A 432 10.75 15.44 -2.37
CA ASP A 432 9.81 14.33 -2.21
C ASP A 432 9.41 13.71 -3.56
N ARG A 433 9.35 14.53 -4.62
CA ARG A 433 9.07 14.06 -5.98
C ARG A 433 10.15 13.13 -6.51
N LEU A 434 11.42 13.35 -6.17
CA LEU A 434 12.53 12.48 -6.55
C LEU A 434 12.57 11.23 -5.66
N LEU A 435 12.40 11.40 -4.35
CA LEU A 435 12.44 10.30 -3.37
C LEU A 435 11.30 9.30 -3.54
N ASP A 436 10.13 9.74 -4.01
CA ASP A 436 9.03 8.82 -4.36
C ASP A 436 9.38 7.87 -5.53
N ARG A 437 10.42 8.20 -6.31
CA ARG A 437 10.75 7.55 -7.58
C ARG A 437 12.02 6.71 -7.54
N THR A 438 12.82 6.88 -6.50
CA THR A 438 14.17 6.33 -6.43
C THR A 438 14.36 5.61 -5.11
N ASN A 439 15.24 4.62 -5.11
CA ASN A 439 15.77 4.09 -3.86
C ASN A 439 16.99 4.92 -3.48
N LEU A 440 17.00 5.44 -2.24
CA LEU A 440 18.16 6.10 -1.65
C LEU A 440 18.91 5.09 -0.79
N ILE A 441 19.93 4.46 -1.37
CA ILE A 441 20.74 3.44 -0.71
C ILE A 441 21.89 4.14 0.01
N THR A 442 22.05 3.87 1.30
CA THR A 442 23.08 4.49 2.13
C THR A 442 24.21 3.49 2.32
N LEU A 443 25.33 3.67 1.62
CA LEU A 443 26.44 2.73 1.72
C LEU A 443 27.07 2.78 3.12
N GLN A 444 27.16 1.63 3.76
CA GLN A 444 27.83 1.46 5.03
C GLN A 444 29.21 0.84 4.83
N LYS A 445 30.19 1.36 5.57
CA LYS A 445 31.51 0.74 5.66
C LYS A 445 31.44 -0.42 6.65
N ILE A 446 32.13 -1.51 6.36
CA ILE A 446 32.34 -2.55 7.37
C ILE A 446 33.32 -2.03 8.45
N PRO A 447 33.22 -2.52 9.70
CA PRO A 447 34.19 -2.25 10.75
C PRO A 447 35.64 -2.59 10.31
N PHE A 448 36.62 -1.79 10.73
CA PHE A 448 38.03 -1.98 10.35
C PHE A 448 38.61 -3.35 10.78
N CYS A 449 38.07 -3.96 11.83
CA CYS A 449 38.45 -5.31 12.27
C CYS A 449 38.05 -6.39 11.26
N GLU A 450 36.88 -6.28 10.65
CA GLU A 450 36.39 -7.22 9.62
C GLU A 450 37.21 -7.07 8.33
N MET A 451 37.57 -5.84 7.96
CA MET A 451 38.47 -5.58 6.84
C MET A 451 39.81 -6.32 6.95
N CYS A 452 40.34 -6.53 8.16
CA CYS A 452 41.59 -7.28 8.36
C CYS A 452 41.43 -8.78 8.11
N MET A 453 40.23 -9.33 8.31
CA MET A 453 39.94 -10.76 8.13
C MET A 453 39.69 -11.12 6.66
N GLU A 454 39.27 -10.16 5.83
CA GLU A 454 38.88 -10.40 4.43
C GLU A 454 40.03 -10.29 3.40
N GLN A 455 41.31 -10.23 3.83
CA GLN A 455 42.46 -10.00 2.93
C GLN A 455 42.88 -11.19 2.05
N GLU A 456 42.07 -12.24 1.91
CA GLU A 456 42.41 -13.38 1.06
C GLU A 456 42.37 -13.00 -0.44
N LYS A 457 43.39 -13.42 -1.19
CA LYS A 457 43.46 -13.18 -2.65
C LYS A 457 42.39 -13.99 -3.37
N ILE A 458 41.39 -13.31 -3.94
CA ILE A 458 40.34 -13.94 -4.72
C ILE A 458 40.78 -14.06 -6.19
N VAL A 459 40.67 -15.26 -6.78
CA VAL A 459 40.94 -15.49 -8.20
C VAL A 459 39.88 -14.79 -9.05
N LEU A 460 40.28 -13.82 -9.87
CA LEU A 460 39.39 -13.10 -10.78
C LEU A 460 38.93 -14.01 -11.92
N GLN A 461 37.62 -14.24 -12.01
CA GLN A 461 36.98 -14.79 -13.20
C GLN A 461 36.89 -13.70 -14.30
N PRO A 462 36.76 -14.07 -15.59
CA PRO A 462 36.54 -13.08 -16.65
C PRO A 462 35.22 -12.31 -16.43
N PRO A 463 35.14 -11.05 -16.90
CA PRO A 463 33.93 -10.24 -16.76
C PRO A 463 32.74 -10.93 -17.42
N LEU A 464 31.63 -11.01 -16.68
CA LEU A 464 30.39 -11.58 -17.17
C LEU A 464 29.68 -10.50 -17.99
N LYS A 465 29.70 -10.62 -19.32
CA LYS A 465 28.90 -9.75 -20.18
C LYS A 465 27.43 -10.09 -19.97
N VAL A 466 26.71 -9.18 -19.31
CA VAL A 466 25.27 -9.26 -19.07
C VAL A 466 24.55 -8.42 -20.11
N THR A 467 23.57 -9.01 -20.78
CA THR A 467 22.76 -8.29 -21.77
C THR A 467 21.60 -7.54 -21.12
N ALA A 468 21.03 -6.55 -21.81
CA ALA A 468 19.87 -5.82 -21.31
C ALA A 468 18.64 -6.73 -21.14
N GLY A 469 18.46 -7.71 -22.04
CA GLY A 469 17.40 -8.71 -21.93
C GLY A 469 17.55 -9.56 -20.66
N GLU A 470 18.76 -10.04 -20.35
CA GLU A 470 19.01 -10.78 -19.12
C GLU A 470 18.71 -9.93 -17.88
N PHE A 471 19.22 -8.70 -17.85
CA PHE A 471 19.12 -7.81 -16.69
C PHE A 471 17.68 -7.31 -16.43
N ARG A 472 16.91 -6.97 -17.47
CA ARG A 472 15.57 -6.35 -17.33
C ARG A 472 14.40 -7.29 -17.57
N ILE A 473 14.62 -8.45 -18.19
CA ILE A 473 13.56 -9.39 -18.55
C ILE A 473 13.76 -10.72 -17.83
N SER A 474 14.92 -11.37 -17.98
CA SER A 474 15.14 -12.69 -17.36
C SER A 474 15.20 -12.60 -15.83
N TRP A 475 15.99 -11.67 -15.30
CA TRP A 475 16.18 -11.51 -13.86
C TRP A 475 15.04 -10.74 -13.16
N VAL A 476 14.06 -10.24 -13.91
CA VAL A 476 12.95 -9.44 -13.38
C VAL A 476 11.66 -10.24 -13.37
N ARG A 477 11.11 -10.42 -12.17
CA ARG A 477 9.79 -10.99 -11.95
C ARG A 477 8.76 -9.88 -11.87
N ASN A 478 7.60 -10.12 -12.47
CA ASN A 478 6.49 -9.17 -12.55
C ASN A 478 5.16 -9.84 -12.19
N LYS A 479 4.94 -10.12 -10.91
CA LYS A 479 3.64 -10.50 -10.35
C LYS A 479 2.85 -9.26 -9.95
N ALA A 480 1.53 -9.40 -9.85
CA ALA A 480 0.68 -8.31 -9.37
C ALA A 480 0.98 -8.01 -7.89
N MET A 481 0.95 -6.74 -7.50
CA MET A 481 1.27 -6.29 -6.13
C MET A 481 0.52 -7.06 -5.03
N ILE A 482 -0.75 -7.37 -5.27
CA ILE A 482 -1.64 -8.05 -4.33
C ILE A 482 -1.22 -9.52 -4.11
N GLU A 483 -0.58 -10.15 -5.10
CA GLU A 483 -0.09 -11.53 -5.01
C GLU A 483 1.27 -11.59 -4.29
N VAL A 484 2.02 -10.48 -4.30
CA VAL A 484 3.34 -10.42 -3.68
C VAL A 484 3.21 -10.29 -2.17
N PHE A 485 2.36 -9.37 -1.68
CA PHE A 485 2.28 -9.06 -0.26
C PHE A 485 1.50 -10.10 0.56
N SER A 486 1.97 -10.34 1.78
CA SER A 486 1.21 -11.00 2.84
C SER A 486 0.14 -10.07 3.42
N GLU A 487 -0.86 -10.64 4.09
CA GLU A 487 -1.91 -9.86 4.74
C GLU A 487 -1.34 -8.97 5.86
N GLU A 488 -0.31 -9.43 6.58
CA GLU A 488 0.40 -8.64 7.59
C GLU A 488 1.13 -7.43 6.99
N GLU A 489 1.85 -7.61 5.87
CA GLU A 489 2.55 -6.52 5.19
C GLU A 489 1.57 -5.45 4.69
N LEU A 490 0.45 -5.85 4.08
CA LEU A 490 -0.59 -4.92 3.62
C LEU A 490 -1.16 -4.10 4.77
N GLU A 491 -1.51 -4.75 5.87
CA GLU A 491 -2.07 -4.05 7.01
C GLU A 491 -1.05 -3.14 7.70
N LEU A 492 0.22 -3.53 7.75
CA LEU A 492 1.28 -2.67 8.24
C LEU A 492 1.41 -1.41 7.37
N LEU A 493 1.38 -1.55 6.04
CA LEU A 493 1.43 -0.42 5.10
C LEU A 493 0.24 0.52 5.29
N ASP A 494 -0.97 -0.02 5.50
CA ASP A 494 -2.16 0.80 5.78
C ASP A 494 -2.04 1.54 7.13
N LYS A 495 -1.56 0.86 8.17
CA LYS A 495 -1.34 1.49 9.49
C LYS A 495 -0.26 2.58 9.40
N LEU A 496 0.83 2.34 8.66
CA LEU A 496 1.87 3.34 8.40
C LEU A 496 1.31 4.53 7.61
N HIS A 497 0.48 4.28 6.59
CA HIS A 497 -0.20 5.33 5.84
C HIS A 497 -1.03 6.24 6.76
N VAL A 498 -1.86 5.66 7.63
CA VAL A 498 -2.69 6.44 8.57
C VAL A 498 -1.82 7.30 9.49
N VAL A 499 -0.78 6.72 10.09
CA VAL A 499 0.14 7.46 10.98
C VAL A 499 0.80 8.63 10.24
N LEU A 500 1.33 8.41 9.05
CA LEU A 500 2.01 9.45 8.28
C LEU A 500 1.04 10.54 7.79
N SER A 501 -0.11 10.12 7.24
CA SER A 501 -1.15 11.03 6.72
C SER A 501 -1.78 11.93 7.80
N SER A 502 -1.82 11.45 9.05
CA SER A 502 -2.38 12.22 10.16
C SER A 502 -1.53 13.42 10.55
N HIS A 503 -0.23 13.36 10.25
CA HIS A 503 0.71 14.46 10.45
C HIS A 503 0.84 15.30 9.17
N ASP A 504 1.04 14.64 8.03
CA ASP A 504 1.18 15.30 6.73
C ASP A 504 0.60 14.41 5.62
N ILE A 505 -0.44 14.92 4.95
CA ILE A 505 -1.13 14.23 3.85
C ILE A 505 -0.16 13.91 2.71
N SER A 506 0.86 14.75 2.48
CA SER A 506 1.84 14.55 1.42
C SER A 506 2.82 13.40 1.68
N LYS A 507 3.00 13.01 2.95
CA LYS A 507 3.96 11.97 3.38
C LYS A 507 3.33 10.58 3.50
N GLY A 508 2.04 10.44 3.16
CA GLY A 508 1.35 9.15 3.16
C GLY A 508 1.95 8.13 2.17
N ILE A 509 1.74 6.85 2.45
CA ILE A 509 2.12 5.77 1.52
C ILE A 509 1.12 5.75 0.37
N SER A 510 1.61 5.91 -0.86
CA SER A 510 0.82 5.84 -2.08
C SER A 510 0.83 4.41 -2.67
N PHE A 511 -0.14 4.09 -3.54
CA PHE A 511 -0.12 2.84 -4.30
C PHE A 511 1.16 2.67 -5.13
N ARG A 512 1.75 3.77 -5.59
CA ARG A 512 3.03 3.74 -6.30
C ARG A 512 4.17 3.28 -5.39
N CYS A 513 4.23 3.82 -4.17
CA CYS A 513 5.21 3.40 -3.17
C CYS A 513 5.04 1.90 -2.87
N ALA A 514 3.81 1.46 -2.59
CA ALA A 514 3.52 0.05 -2.33
C ALA A 514 3.90 -0.87 -3.52
N ASN A 515 3.59 -0.47 -4.76
CA ASN A 515 4.01 -1.19 -5.97
C ASN A 515 5.53 -1.30 -6.08
N ALA A 516 6.26 -0.24 -5.78
CA ALA A 516 7.73 -0.26 -5.82
C ALA A 516 8.31 -1.19 -4.74
N ILE A 517 7.73 -1.21 -3.54
CA ILE A 517 8.11 -2.14 -2.46
C ILE A 517 7.84 -3.58 -2.91
N ALA A 518 6.65 -3.89 -3.45
CA ALA A 518 6.35 -5.22 -3.99
C ALA A 518 7.32 -5.63 -5.10
N THR A 519 7.63 -4.70 -6.00
CA THR A 519 8.58 -4.93 -7.09
C THR A 519 9.97 -5.24 -6.57
N TYR A 520 10.42 -4.58 -5.50
CA TYR A 520 11.68 -4.90 -4.87
C TYR A 520 11.68 -6.29 -4.23
N LEU A 521 10.66 -6.61 -3.41
CA LEU A 521 10.56 -7.87 -2.67
C LEU A 521 10.50 -9.10 -3.57
N GLN A 522 9.76 -9.03 -4.69
CA GLN A 522 9.67 -10.14 -5.62
C GLN A 522 10.98 -10.39 -6.40
N ASN A 523 11.85 -9.37 -6.47
CA ASN A 523 13.08 -9.37 -7.26
C ASN A 523 14.35 -9.57 -6.42
N ILE A 524 14.20 -9.98 -5.15
CA ILE A 524 15.33 -10.36 -4.30
C ILE A 524 15.97 -11.65 -4.85
N PRO A 525 17.30 -11.67 -5.10
CA PRO A 525 18.00 -12.81 -5.66
C PRO A 525 18.18 -13.97 -4.66
N PHE A 526 18.32 -15.19 -5.18
CA PHE A 526 18.53 -16.42 -4.41
C PHE A 526 19.98 -16.85 -4.41
N GLN A 527 20.42 -17.37 -3.28
CA GLN A 527 21.67 -18.09 -3.12
C GLN A 527 21.40 -19.59 -3.05
N ASN A 528 21.96 -20.35 -4.00
CA ASN A 528 22.03 -21.82 -3.99
C ASN A 528 20.70 -22.53 -3.65
N ASN A 529 19.60 -22.05 -4.25
CA ASN A 529 18.26 -22.65 -4.21
C ASN A 529 17.54 -22.75 -2.86
N HIS A 530 18.03 -22.15 -1.77
CA HIS A 530 17.37 -22.31 -0.45
C HIS A 530 17.26 -21.03 0.40
N SER A 531 18.14 -20.06 0.19
CA SER A 531 18.14 -18.80 0.95
C SER A 531 18.10 -17.60 0.04
N TYR A 532 17.34 -16.58 0.42
CA TYR A 532 17.49 -15.27 -0.19
C TYR A 532 18.86 -14.69 0.18
N MET A 533 19.45 -13.91 -0.72
CA MET A 533 20.65 -13.13 -0.40
C MET A 533 20.37 -12.01 0.60
N ILE A 534 19.14 -11.48 0.59
CA ILE A 534 18.59 -10.61 1.64
C ILE A 534 17.29 -11.26 2.11
N SER A 535 17.11 -11.49 3.41
CA SER A 535 15.84 -12.05 3.89
C SER A 535 14.65 -11.18 3.47
N ARG A 536 13.47 -11.76 3.24
CA ARG A 536 12.30 -10.97 2.87
C ARG A 536 11.96 -9.91 3.94
N GLU A 537 12.15 -10.27 5.20
CA GLU A 537 11.95 -9.41 6.37
C GLU A 537 12.90 -8.19 6.33
N GLU A 538 14.18 -8.43 6.06
CA GLU A 538 15.18 -7.38 5.91
C GLU A 538 14.95 -6.53 4.65
N GLY A 539 14.58 -7.15 3.54
CA GLY A 539 14.23 -6.46 2.30
C GLY A 539 13.04 -5.51 2.48
N PHE A 540 12.03 -5.91 3.26
CA PHE A 540 10.90 -5.06 3.60
C PHE A 540 11.34 -3.86 4.45
N ASP A 541 12.17 -4.10 5.47
CA ASP A 541 12.73 -3.04 6.32
C ASP A 541 13.57 -2.03 5.52
N LEU A 542 14.45 -2.51 4.65
CA LEU A 542 15.24 -1.67 3.75
C LEU A 542 14.34 -0.78 2.88
N GLN A 543 13.24 -1.32 2.35
CA GLN A 543 12.31 -0.53 1.54
C GLN A 543 11.54 0.52 2.37
N ILE A 544 11.13 0.20 3.59
CA ILE A 544 10.54 1.19 4.50
C ILE A 544 11.53 2.31 4.81
N LYS A 545 12.79 1.97 5.13
CA LYS A 545 13.87 2.95 5.32
C LYS A 545 14.05 3.83 4.08
N GLN A 546 14.21 3.23 2.90
CA GLN A 546 14.58 3.94 1.67
C GLN A 546 13.48 4.81 1.05
N ARG A 547 12.20 4.41 1.19
CA ARG A 547 11.07 5.06 0.50
C ARG A 547 10.08 5.76 1.40
N VAL A 548 9.92 5.28 2.63
CA VAL A 548 8.92 5.81 3.57
C VAL A 548 9.61 6.78 4.53
N LEU A 549 10.66 6.32 5.22
CA LEU A 549 11.32 7.14 6.24
C LEU A 549 12.16 8.29 5.65
N THR A 550 12.66 8.14 4.43
CA THR A 550 13.39 9.23 3.72
C THR A 550 12.53 10.47 3.46
N LYS A 551 11.20 10.35 3.45
CA LYS A 551 10.24 11.46 3.31
C LYS A 551 9.98 12.20 4.63
N ILE A 552 10.40 11.61 5.75
CA ILE A 552 10.20 12.19 7.09
C ILE A 552 11.34 13.18 7.34
N ARG A 553 11.09 14.42 6.95
CA ARG A 553 11.99 15.58 7.10
C ARG A 553 11.23 16.78 7.63
N GLY A 554 11.89 17.65 8.37
CA GLY A 554 11.28 18.86 8.90
C GLY A 554 11.78 19.28 10.28
N THR A 555 11.18 20.33 10.81
CA THR A 555 11.47 20.86 12.14
C THR A 555 10.86 19.98 13.24
N GLU A 556 11.32 20.18 14.47
CA GLU A 556 10.81 19.48 15.66
C GLU A 556 9.28 19.58 15.80
N MET A 557 8.68 20.72 15.43
CA MET A 557 7.24 20.92 15.51
C MET A 557 6.45 20.02 14.53
N MET A 558 7.03 19.67 13.38
CA MET A 558 6.38 18.85 12.35
C MET A 558 6.60 17.36 12.55
N VAL A 559 7.80 16.98 12.99
CA VAL A 559 8.26 15.58 12.96
C VAL A 559 8.61 15.04 14.35
N GLY A 560 8.78 15.89 15.35
CA GLY A 560 9.20 15.50 16.70
C GLY A 560 8.26 14.50 17.37
N SER A 561 6.94 14.62 17.16
CA SER A 561 5.96 13.65 17.69
C SER A 561 6.07 12.27 17.06
N LEU A 562 6.40 12.21 15.76
CA LEU A 562 6.55 10.95 15.01
C LEU A 562 7.79 10.16 15.45
N LEU A 563 8.89 10.87 15.69
CA LEU A 563 10.20 10.28 16.02
C LEU A 563 10.46 10.16 17.53
N SER A 564 9.53 10.62 18.38
CA SER A 564 9.65 10.48 19.83
C SER A 564 9.55 9.02 20.25
N GLU A 565 10.28 8.64 21.30
CA GLU A 565 10.18 7.34 21.98
C GLU A 565 9.16 7.38 23.13
N ASP A 566 8.84 8.58 23.64
CA ASP A 566 7.88 8.73 24.72
C ASP A 566 6.45 8.64 24.18
N VAL A 567 5.75 7.55 24.50
CA VAL A 567 4.30 7.38 24.24
C VAL A 567 3.49 8.55 24.81
N LYS A 568 3.97 9.18 25.88
CA LYS A 568 3.37 10.37 26.50
C LYS A 568 3.51 11.66 25.67
N ARG A 569 4.47 11.72 24.74
CA ARG A 569 4.69 12.87 23.82
C ARG A 569 4.11 12.64 22.42
N GLY A 570 3.32 11.58 22.22
CA GLY A 570 2.67 11.29 20.93
C GLY A 570 3.46 10.39 19.99
N ALA A 571 4.44 9.63 20.51
CA ALA A 571 5.16 8.61 19.74
C ALA A 571 4.19 7.65 19.05
N THR A 572 4.18 7.68 17.71
CA THR A 572 3.24 6.87 16.91
C THR A 572 3.94 5.89 15.99
N LEU A 573 5.14 6.22 15.50
CA LEU A 573 5.84 5.39 14.51
C LEU A 573 6.69 4.29 15.15
N LEU A 574 7.43 4.60 16.22
CA LEU A 574 8.21 3.63 17.00
C LEU A 574 7.34 2.50 17.60
N PRO A 575 6.23 2.81 18.31
CA PRO A 575 5.34 1.76 18.84
C PRO A 575 4.67 0.92 17.75
N LEU A 576 4.45 1.48 16.56
CA LEU A 576 3.88 0.75 15.43
C LEU A 576 4.88 -0.25 14.86
N LEU A 577 6.15 0.16 14.66
CA LEU A 577 7.22 -0.72 14.17
C LEU A 577 7.66 -1.78 15.20
N GLN A 578 7.36 -1.57 16.48
CA GLN A 578 7.59 -2.55 17.55
C GLN A 578 6.33 -3.36 17.92
N SER A 579 5.24 -3.18 17.18
CA SER A 579 3.98 -3.86 17.43
C SER A 579 4.09 -5.37 17.14
N PRO A 580 3.24 -6.23 17.75
CA PRO A 580 3.24 -7.67 17.45
C PRO A 580 2.95 -7.98 15.98
N LEU A 581 2.33 -7.05 15.25
CA LEU A 581 2.12 -7.16 13.81
C LEU A 581 3.44 -6.90 13.06
N ALA A 582 4.14 -5.83 13.41
CA ALA A 582 5.41 -5.48 12.79
C ALA A 582 6.47 -6.57 13.01
N ASN A 583 6.57 -7.14 14.22
CA ASN A 583 7.50 -8.23 14.53
C ASN A 583 7.29 -9.51 13.72
N ARG A 584 6.12 -9.71 13.10
CA ARG A 584 5.88 -10.84 12.17
C ARG A 584 6.28 -10.53 10.73
N VAL A 585 6.46 -9.25 10.40
CA VAL A 585 6.89 -8.78 9.07
C VAL A 585 8.41 -8.60 9.05
N SER A 586 8.97 -7.95 10.07
CA SER A 586 10.41 -7.69 10.19
C SER A 586 10.78 -7.26 11.61
N THR A 587 12.07 -7.36 11.95
CA THR A 587 12.64 -6.77 13.17
C THR A 587 12.82 -5.25 13.07
N PHE A 588 12.73 -4.69 11.87
CA PHE A 588 12.86 -3.25 11.57
C PHE A 588 14.15 -2.60 12.09
N GLU A 589 15.24 -3.36 12.19
CA GLU A 589 16.52 -2.89 12.73
C GLU A 589 17.07 -1.68 11.97
N HIS A 590 17.04 -1.70 10.63
CA HIS A 590 17.53 -0.62 9.79
C HIS A 590 16.64 0.62 9.90
N SER A 591 15.32 0.44 9.90
CA SER A 591 14.35 1.54 10.08
C SER A 591 14.46 2.19 11.45
N LEU A 592 14.58 1.40 12.53
CA LEU A 592 14.72 1.89 13.90
C LEU A 592 16.04 2.64 14.11
N ALA A 593 17.14 2.13 13.55
CA ALA A 593 18.42 2.83 13.58
C ALA A 593 18.33 4.20 12.87
N TYR A 594 17.67 4.24 11.70
CA TYR A 594 17.48 5.48 10.94
C TYR A 594 16.59 6.51 11.67
N ILE A 595 15.53 6.06 12.34
CA ILE A 595 14.67 6.93 13.16
C ILE A 595 15.47 7.55 14.32
N ARG A 596 16.32 6.77 14.98
CA ARG A 596 17.18 7.26 16.06
C ARG A 596 18.20 8.28 15.57
N GLU A 597 18.77 8.06 14.38
CA GLU A 597 19.66 9.02 13.73
C GLU A 597 18.95 10.34 13.47
N LYS A 598 17.75 10.30 12.85
CA LYS A 598 16.94 11.51 12.60
C LYS A 598 16.53 12.25 13.86
N ARG A 599 16.26 11.52 14.93
CA ARG A 599 15.97 12.13 16.22
C ARG A 599 17.20 12.86 16.78
N ARG A 600 18.39 12.27 16.68
CA ARG A 600 19.63 12.95 17.08
C ARG A 600 19.86 14.21 16.27
N GLU A 601 19.58 14.19 14.97
CA GLU A 601 19.65 15.39 14.13
C GLU A 601 18.68 16.48 14.60
N LEU A 602 17.44 16.13 14.95
CA LEU A 602 16.46 17.07 15.51
C LEU A 602 16.94 17.68 16.84
N GLU A 603 17.48 16.85 17.74
CA GLU A 603 17.95 17.31 19.05
C GLU A 603 19.20 18.20 18.94
N LEU A 604 20.07 17.95 17.96
CA LEU A 604 21.31 18.71 17.76
C LEU A 604 21.13 19.98 16.91
N TYR A 605 20.32 19.91 15.85
CA TYR A 605 20.21 20.95 14.83
C TYR A 605 18.82 21.58 14.73
N GLY A 606 17.82 21.06 15.44
CA GLY A 606 16.42 21.51 15.35
C GLY A 606 15.70 21.08 14.06
N TYR A 607 16.36 20.30 13.21
CA TYR A 607 15.86 19.88 11.90
C TYR A 607 16.36 18.47 11.53
N ALA A 608 15.46 17.60 11.09
CA ALA A 608 15.76 16.28 10.55
C ALA A 608 15.84 16.35 9.02
N LYS A 609 17.01 16.01 8.45
CA LYS A 609 17.34 16.22 7.03
C LYS A 609 16.86 15.13 6.09
#